data_AF-A0A2P5BBA8-F1
#
_entry.id   AF-A0A2P5BBA8-F1
#
_cell.length_a   1.000
_cell.length_b   1.000
_cell.length_c   1.000
_cell.angle_alpha   90.00
_cell.angle_beta   90.00
_cell.angle_gamma   90.00
#
_symmetry.space_group_name_H-M   'P 1'
#
loop_
_entity.id
_entity.type
_entity.pdbx_description
1 polymer ?
#
loop_
_entity_poly.entity_id
_entity_poly.type
_entity_poly.pdbx_seq_one_letter_code
_entity_poly.pdbx_strand_id
1 'polypeptide(L)'
;MSFDLNQLSTPASASRKKYEVFISFRGEDTRKNFTTHLHTALLQEKIETYIDDRLVRGDEIWPSLEVAVEESQISVVIFSPNYASSSWCLDELVHVLDCKEKNNQIVIPVFYNVKTSDVRKQQGSYADAFVKLEERFNDKMIHKWRTALETTSNLSGYDASNTRNDIELIKTIVMDIIRKLNYSVPSSDHLKGLIGIENRIKELESLLFTGSSHARII
;
A
#
# COMPACT_ATOMS: atom_id res chain seq x y z
N MET A 1 45.44 10.29 -32.15
CA MET A 1 44.34 9.42 -31.68
C MET A 1 44.50 9.31 -30.17
N SER A 2 43.81 10.18 -29.43
CA SER A 2 43.86 10.21 -27.98
C SER A 2 42.48 9.79 -27.47
N PHE A 3 42.45 8.77 -26.61
CA PHE A 3 41.25 8.30 -25.94
C PHE A 3 41.04 9.14 -24.68
N ASP A 4 39.98 9.93 -24.64
CA ASP A 4 39.53 10.58 -23.42
C ASP A 4 38.71 9.59 -22.59
N LEU A 5 39.36 9.04 -21.56
CA LEU A 5 38.72 8.36 -20.43
C LEU A 5 38.39 9.41 -19.38
N ASN A 6 37.18 9.97 -19.40
CA ASN A 6 36.46 10.43 -18.20
C ASN A 6 35.09 11.03 -18.55
N GLN A 7 34.10 10.17 -18.72
CA GLN A 7 32.74 10.45 -18.26
C GLN A 7 32.16 9.16 -17.66
N LEU A 8 32.60 8.83 -16.44
CA LEU A 8 31.84 7.91 -15.61
C LEU A 8 30.68 8.72 -15.02
N SER A 9 29.55 8.72 -15.72
CA SER A 9 28.28 9.18 -15.18
C SER A 9 27.96 8.29 -13.98
N THR A 10 28.16 8.79 -12.76
CA THR A 10 27.65 8.14 -11.55
C THR A 10 26.15 7.93 -11.73
N PRO A 11 25.62 6.71 -11.59
CA PRO A 11 24.18 6.52 -11.62
C PRO A 11 23.60 7.37 -10.50
N ALA A 12 22.64 8.24 -10.84
CA ALA A 12 21.86 8.96 -9.84
C ALA A 12 21.41 7.92 -8.81
N SER A 13 21.73 8.12 -7.53
CA SER A 13 21.26 7.21 -6.50
C SER A 13 19.74 7.20 -6.62
N ALA A 14 19.16 6.10 -7.09
CA ALA A 14 17.74 5.88 -6.96
C ALA A 14 17.46 6.06 -5.47
N SER A 15 16.77 7.16 -5.11
CA SER A 15 16.38 7.39 -3.73
C SER A 15 15.70 6.11 -3.28
N ARG A 16 16.27 5.40 -2.30
CA ARG A 16 15.60 4.24 -1.74
C ARG A 16 14.28 4.76 -1.19
N LYS A 17 13.18 4.42 -1.88
CA LYS A 17 11.84 4.69 -1.38
C LYS A 17 11.78 4.16 0.03
N LYS A 18 11.43 5.01 0.99
CA LYS A 18 11.47 4.62 2.41
C LYS A 18 10.39 3.59 2.75
N TYR A 19 9.30 3.59 1.99
CA TYR A 19 8.16 2.70 2.14
C TYR A 19 7.72 2.15 0.79
N GLU A 20 7.26 0.91 0.78
CA GLU A 20 6.68 0.24 -0.39
C GLU A 20 5.17 0.40 -0.41
N VAL A 21 4.54 0.31 0.77
CA VAL A 21 3.09 0.39 0.96
C VAL A 21 2.71 1.51 1.93
N PHE A 22 1.71 2.31 1.59
CA PHE A 22 1.04 3.23 2.48
C PHE A 22 -0.37 2.70 2.80
N ILE A 23 -0.80 2.76 4.07
CA ILE A 23 -2.15 2.36 4.49
C ILE A 23 -2.89 3.56 5.08
N SER A 24 -3.96 4.00 4.40
CA SER A 24 -4.94 4.97 4.93
C SER A 24 -6.19 4.26 5.41
N PHE A 25 -6.69 4.66 6.57
CA PHE A 25 -7.79 4.01 7.26
C PHE A 25 -8.38 4.91 8.35
N ARG A 26 -9.62 4.63 8.76
CA ARG A 26 -10.18 5.24 9.97
C ARG A 26 -9.67 4.50 11.20
N GLY A 27 -8.78 5.14 11.92
CA GLY A 27 -8.18 4.54 13.11
C GLY A 27 -9.16 4.12 14.22
N GLU A 28 -10.30 4.80 14.36
CA GLU A 28 -11.34 4.39 15.33
C GLU A 28 -12.03 3.08 14.95
N ASP A 29 -12.13 2.78 13.66
CA ASP A 29 -12.89 1.63 13.17
C ASP A 29 -12.01 0.38 13.09
N THR A 30 -10.81 0.50 12.50
CA THR A 30 -10.05 -0.68 12.05
C THR A 30 -8.66 -0.87 12.66
N ARG A 31 -8.15 0.11 13.44
CA ARG A 31 -6.79 0.08 13.99
C ARG A 31 -6.46 -1.20 14.74
N LYS A 32 -7.29 -1.53 15.74
CA LYS A 32 -7.03 -2.64 16.69
C LYS A 32 -7.49 -4.00 16.16
N ASN A 33 -7.93 -4.09 14.91
CA ASN A 33 -8.42 -5.31 14.29
C ASN A 33 -7.78 -5.53 12.90
N PHE A 34 -8.52 -5.33 11.83
CA PHE A 34 -8.13 -5.54 10.45
C PHE A 34 -6.82 -4.83 10.07
N THR A 35 -6.66 -3.54 10.37
CA THR A 35 -5.47 -2.78 9.95
C THR A 35 -4.19 -3.29 10.61
N THR A 36 -4.19 -3.55 11.91
CA THR A 36 -3.00 -4.08 12.60
C THR A 36 -2.62 -5.48 12.10
N HIS A 37 -3.61 -6.32 11.79
CA HIS A 37 -3.36 -7.65 11.22
C HIS A 37 -2.82 -7.58 9.78
N LEU A 38 -3.38 -6.71 8.94
CA LEU A 38 -2.88 -6.48 7.58
C LEU A 38 -1.44 -5.99 7.61
N HIS A 39 -1.13 -4.99 8.44
CA HIS A 39 0.22 -4.48 8.59
C HIS A 39 1.19 -5.55 9.10
N THR A 40 0.79 -6.33 10.11
CA THR A 40 1.61 -7.44 10.62
C THR A 40 1.91 -8.47 9.52
N ALA A 41 0.93 -8.80 8.69
CA ALA A 41 1.12 -9.72 7.58
C ALA A 41 2.07 -9.16 6.50
N LEU A 42 2.00 -7.86 6.20
CA LEU A 42 2.95 -7.21 5.28
C LEU A 42 4.38 -7.21 5.84
N LEU A 43 4.56 -6.93 7.14
CA LEU A 43 5.87 -7.00 7.79
C LEU A 43 6.45 -8.42 7.81
N GLN A 44 5.62 -9.46 7.95
CA GLN A 44 6.06 -10.86 7.86
C GLN A 44 6.64 -11.19 6.48
N GLU A 45 6.12 -10.54 5.43
CA GLU A 45 6.62 -10.63 4.05
C GLU A 45 7.75 -9.64 3.76
N LYS A 46 8.26 -8.94 4.79
CA LYS A 46 9.34 -7.94 4.71
C LYS A 46 9.02 -6.75 3.80
N ILE A 47 7.73 -6.38 3.72
CA ILE A 47 7.27 -5.22 2.96
C ILE A 47 7.27 -4.00 3.87
N GLU A 48 8.10 -3.01 3.54
CA GLU A 48 8.18 -1.76 4.31
C GLU A 48 6.88 -0.98 4.16
N THR A 49 6.14 -0.85 5.25
CA THR A 49 4.77 -0.31 5.25
C THR A 49 4.66 0.89 6.18
N TYR A 50 4.12 1.99 5.68
CA TYR A 50 3.71 3.13 6.49
C TYR A 50 2.21 3.03 6.80
N ILE A 51 1.86 3.11 8.08
CA ILE A 51 0.46 3.23 8.52
C ILE A 51 0.23 4.66 8.98
N ASP A 52 -0.86 5.29 8.54
CA ASP A 52 -1.28 6.56 9.16
C ASP A 52 -1.92 6.34 10.55
N ASP A 53 -1.07 6.15 11.56
CA ASP A 53 -1.50 5.86 12.94
C ASP A 53 -1.67 7.13 13.81
N ARG A 54 -2.34 8.17 13.31
CA ARG A 54 -2.45 9.47 14.01
C ARG A 54 -3.47 9.53 15.15
N LEU A 55 -3.38 8.62 16.12
CA LEU A 55 -3.98 8.85 17.45
C LEU A 55 -3.09 9.71 18.37
N VAL A 56 -1.87 10.07 17.96
CA VAL A 56 -0.87 10.68 18.86
C VAL A 56 -0.36 12.02 18.32
N ARG A 57 -0.97 13.10 18.84
CA ARG A 57 -0.42 14.44 19.13
C ARG A 57 0.47 15.15 18.08
N GLY A 58 -0.03 16.28 17.57
CA GLY A 58 0.79 17.45 17.20
C GLY A 58 0.75 17.84 15.73
N ASP A 59 0.79 19.15 15.48
CA ASP A 59 0.72 19.79 14.15
C ASP A 59 1.97 19.56 13.26
N GLU A 60 2.99 18.84 13.76
CA GLU A 60 4.27 18.60 13.06
C GLU A 60 4.30 17.31 12.20
N ILE A 61 3.25 16.50 12.20
CA ILE A 61 3.29 15.17 11.56
C ILE A 61 2.93 15.26 10.06
N TRP A 62 2.24 16.31 9.60
CA TRP A 62 1.73 16.42 8.22
C TRP A 62 2.80 16.33 7.11
N PRO A 63 3.96 17.02 7.20
CA PRO A 63 4.98 16.94 6.14
C PRO A 63 5.55 15.53 5.95
N SER A 64 5.69 14.76 7.04
CA SER A 64 6.16 13.37 6.95
C SER A 64 5.13 12.41 6.35
N LEU A 65 3.83 12.77 6.37
CA LEU A 65 2.79 11.98 5.73
C LEU A 65 2.86 12.08 4.21
N GLU A 66 2.92 13.31 3.71
CA GLU A 66 2.87 13.59 2.28
C GLU A 66 4.05 12.90 1.61
N VAL A 67 5.24 12.99 2.23
CA VAL A 67 6.43 12.24 1.77
C VAL A 67 6.20 10.73 1.79
N ALA A 68 5.58 10.17 2.83
CA ALA A 68 5.34 8.72 2.89
C ALA A 68 4.36 8.25 1.79
N VAL A 69 3.31 9.03 1.52
CA VAL A 69 2.36 8.75 0.44
C VAL A 69 3.05 8.90 -0.91
N GLU A 70 3.80 9.97 -1.15
CA GLU A 70 4.49 10.25 -2.41
C GLU A 70 5.56 9.21 -2.75
N GLU A 71 6.30 8.73 -1.74
CA GLU A 71 7.37 7.75 -1.92
C GLU A 71 6.85 6.31 -2.12
N SER A 72 5.69 5.98 -1.54
CA SER A 72 5.11 4.63 -1.60
C SER A 72 4.77 4.20 -3.03
N GLN A 73 4.93 2.91 -3.34
CA GLN A 73 4.55 2.34 -4.65
C GLN A 73 3.07 1.96 -4.70
N ILE A 74 2.52 1.56 -3.55
CA ILE A 74 1.14 1.12 -3.42
C ILE A 74 0.49 1.85 -2.24
N SER A 75 -0.72 2.37 -2.45
CA SER A 75 -1.58 2.88 -1.39
C SER A 75 -2.77 1.95 -1.20
N VAL A 76 -2.95 1.43 0.00
CA VAL A 76 -4.13 0.66 0.42
C VAL A 76 -5.06 1.60 1.18
N VAL A 77 -6.27 1.79 0.67
CA VAL A 77 -7.28 2.66 1.28
C VAL A 77 -8.38 1.78 1.87
N ILE A 78 -8.48 1.75 3.20
CA ILE A 78 -9.45 0.93 3.93
C ILE A 78 -10.67 1.81 4.27
N PHE A 79 -11.70 1.72 3.43
CA PHE A 79 -12.98 2.35 3.71
C PHE A 79 -13.74 1.55 4.77
N SER A 80 -14.18 2.27 5.80
CA SER A 80 -14.96 1.75 6.93
C SER A 80 -16.20 2.63 7.16
N PRO A 81 -17.16 2.25 8.02
CA PRO A 81 -18.38 3.02 8.23
C PRO A 81 -18.15 4.49 8.56
N ASN A 82 -17.13 4.83 9.35
CA ASN A 82 -16.87 6.20 9.80
C ASN A 82 -15.68 6.86 9.09
N TYR A 83 -15.19 6.31 7.97
CA TYR A 83 -14.06 6.90 7.25
C TYR A 83 -14.28 8.37 6.89
N ALA A 84 -15.42 8.69 6.26
CA ALA A 84 -15.76 10.05 5.86
C ALA A 84 -16.06 11.01 7.02
N SER A 85 -16.15 10.53 8.27
CA SER A 85 -16.30 11.43 9.44
C SER A 85 -15.01 12.22 9.73
N SER A 86 -13.89 11.78 9.17
CA SER A 86 -12.56 12.35 9.35
C SER A 86 -12.18 13.19 8.13
N SER A 87 -12.14 14.52 8.25
CA SER A 87 -11.64 15.39 7.16
C SER A 87 -10.20 15.02 6.78
N TRP A 88 -9.39 14.59 7.75
CA TRP A 88 -8.03 14.10 7.47
C TRP A 88 -8.03 12.86 6.59
N CYS A 89 -8.84 11.84 6.87
CA CYS A 89 -8.88 10.65 5.99
C CYS A 89 -9.34 11.01 4.56
N LEU A 90 -10.15 12.07 4.42
CA LEU A 90 -10.58 12.58 3.11
C LEU A 90 -9.48 13.40 2.41
N ASP A 91 -8.73 14.22 3.14
CA ASP A 91 -7.57 14.95 2.62
C ASP A 91 -6.46 13.98 2.19
N GLU A 92 -6.18 12.95 2.99
CA GLU A 92 -5.28 11.85 2.62
C GLU A 92 -5.72 11.16 1.33
N LEU A 93 -7.02 10.86 1.19
CA LEU A 93 -7.54 10.22 -0.01
C LEU A 93 -7.34 11.07 -1.26
N VAL A 94 -7.55 12.39 -1.15
CA VAL A 94 -7.26 13.32 -2.25
C VAL A 94 -5.78 13.27 -2.61
N HIS A 95 -4.89 13.30 -1.61
CA HIS A 95 -3.45 13.27 -1.84
C HIS A 95 -2.97 11.92 -2.44
N VAL A 96 -3.54 10.79 -2.00
CA VAL A 96 -3.31 9.47 -2.60
C VAL A 96 -3.69 9.46 -4.08
N LEU A 97 -4.81 10.07 -4.47
CA LEU A 97 -5.20 10.15 -5.88
C LEU A 97 -4.29 11.10 -6.68
N ASP A 98 -3.86 12.21 -6.09
CA ASP A 98 -2.85 13.07 -6.72
C ASP A 98 -1.54 12.31 -6.98
N CYS A 99 -1.09 11.50 -6.03
CA CYS A 99 0.10 10.65 -6.16
C CYS A 99 -0.09 9.52 -7.17
N LYS A 100 -1.29 8.94 -7.23
CA LYS A 100 -1.65 7.95 -8.26
C LYS A 100 -1.45 8.52 -9.67
N GLU A 101 -1.92 9.73 -9.92
CA GLU A 101 -1.82 10.36 -11.24
C GLU A 101 -0.41 10.87 -11.55
N LYS A 102 0.29 11.44 -10.56
CA LYS A 102 1.64 12.02 -10.78
C LYS A 102 2.76 11.00 -10.77
N ASN A 103 2.68 10.00 -9.90
CA ASN A 103 3.78 9.07 -9.60
C ASN A 103 3.50 7.64 -10.08
N ASN A 104 2.40 7.42 -10.82
CA ASN A 104 1.90 6.09 -11.21
C ASN A 104 1.74 5.12 -10.02
N GLN A 105 1.38 5.66 -8.85
CA GLN A 105 1.14 4.85 -7.66
C GLN A 105 -0.07 3.95 -7.87
N ILE A 106 0.02 2.69 -7.43
CA ILE A 106 -1.11 1.76 -7.46
C ILE A 106 -1.99 2.02 -6.24
N VAL A 107 -3.30 2.13 -6.44
CA VAL A 107 -4.27 2.31 -5.35
C VAL A 107 -5.17 1.09 -5.25
N ILE A 108 -5.26 0.50 -4.06
CA ILE A 108 -6.08 -0.67 -3.76
C ILE A 108 -7.15 -0.26 -2.74
N PRO A 109 -8.42 -0.05 -3.15
CA PRO A 109 -9.50 0.15 -2.19
C PRO A 109 -9.89 -1.17 -1.51
N VAL A 110 -10.15 -1.09 -0.21
CA VAL A 110 -10.69 -2.18 0.62
C VAL A 110 -11.95 -1.66 1.31
N PHE A 111 -13.10 -2.27 1.03
CA PHE A 111 -14.37 -1.93 1.65
C PHE A 111 -14.60 -2.87 2.84
N TYR A 112 -14.38 -2.37 4.05
CA TYR A 112 -14.44 -3.14 5.28
C TYR A 112 -15.66 -2.75 6.11
N ASN A 113 -16.64 -3.66 6.20
CA ASN A 113 -17.93 -3.44 6.88
C ASN A 113 -18.73 -2.22 6.34
N VAL A 114 -18.51 -1.86 5.07
CA VAL A 114 -19.22 -0.79 4.37
C VAL A 114 -19.55 -1.25 2.96
N LYS A 115 -20.71 -0.84 2.43
CA LYS A 115 -21.05 -1.12 1.03
C LYS A 115 -20.24 -0.22 0.10
N THR A 116 -19.68 -0.79 -0.95
CA THR A 116 -19.03 -0.03 -2.03
C THR A 116 -19.93 1.08 -2.60
N SER A 117 -21.25 0.84 -2.70
CA SER A 117 -22.22 1.85 -3.16
C SER A 117 -22.32 3.06 -2.24
N ASP A 118 -22.21 2.84 -0.94
CA ASP A 118 -22.37 3.87 0.08
C ASP A 118 -21.15 4.80 0.07
N VAL A 119 -19.95 4.25 -0.13
CA VAL A 119 -18.73 5.05 -0.35
C VAL A 119 -18.82 5.82 -1.67
N ARG A 120 -19.16 5.13 -2.77
CA ARG A 120 -19.18 5.71 -4.12
C ARG A 120 -20.20 6.83 -4.29
N LYS A 121 -21.40 6.66 -3.72
CA LYS A 121 -22.51 7.62 -3.84
C LYS A 121 -22.71 8.48 -2.60
N GLN A 122 -21.82 8.35 -1.61
CA GLN A 122 -21.88 9.00 -0.30
C GLN A 122 -23.27 8.83 0.35
N GLN A 123 -23.69 7.57 0.53
CA GLN A 123 -24.95 7.17 1.17
C GLN A 123 -24.70 6.58 2.56
N GLY A 124 -25.77 6.34 3.32
CA GLY A 124 -25.67 5.79 4.68
C GLY A 124 -24.84 6.70 5.59
N SER A 125 -23.90 6.12 6.33
CA SER A 125 -23.02 6.87 7.24
C SER A 125 -22.17 7.94 6.55
N TYR A 126 -21.89 7.78 5.25
CA TYR A 126 -21.16 8.77 4.47
C TYR A 126 -22.03 10.00 4.22
N ALA A 127 -23.34 9.84 3.96
CA ALA A 127 -24.26 10.97 3.82
C ALA A 127 -24.30 11.79 5.12
N ASP A 128 -24.45 11.11 6.26
CA ASP A 128 -24.47 11.75 7.59
C ASP A 128 -23.17 12.51 7.90
N ALA A 129 -22.03 11.96 7.46
CA ALA A 129 -20.74 12.62 7.59
C ALA A 129 -20.65 13.89 6.73
N PHE A 130 -21.13 13.85 5.48
CA PHE A 130 -21.08 14.99 4.57
C PHE A 130 -21.95 16.16 5.02
N VAL A 131 -23.11 15.92 5.64
CA VAL A 131 -23.92 16.99 6.25
C VAL A 131 -23.09 17.82 7.23
N LYS A 132 -22.33 17.16 8.11
CA LYS A 132 -21.46 17.84 9.10
C LYS A 132 -20.22 18.48 8.49
N LEU A 133 -19.76 17.99 7.34
CA LEU A 133 -18.61 18.57 6.64
C LEU A 133 -19.02 19.83 5.89
N GLU A 134 -20.19 19.84 5.25
CA GLU A 134 -20.75 20.98 4.50
C GLU A 134 -21.00 22.20 5.42
N GLU A 135 -21.27 21.99 6.70
CA GLU A 135 -21.35 23.07 7.70
C GLU A 135 -19.99 23.71 8.03
N ARG A 136 -18.88 22.99 7.82
CA ARG A 136 -17.54 23.37 8.30
C ARG A 136 -16.57 23.77 7.20
N PHE A 137 -16.77 23.26 5.98
CA PHE A 137 -15.83 23.40 4.87
C PHE A 137 -16.54 23.96 3.64
N ASN A 138 -15.77 24.65 2.79
CA ASN A 138 -16.31 25.23 1.56
C ASN A 138 -16.63 24.18 0.49
N ASP A 139 -17.53 24.53 -0.43
CA ASP A 139 -18.01 23.66 -1.51
C ASP A 139 -16.89 23.07 -2.37
N LYS A 140 -15.80 23.81 -2.58
CA LYS A 140 -14.65 23.34 -3.35
C LYS A 140 -13.97 22.15 -2.67
N MET A 141 -13.83 22.19 -1.35
CA MET A 141 -13.27 21.09 -0.58
C MET A 141 -14.22 19.89 -0.55
N ILE A 142 -15.52 20.14 -0.31
CA ILE A 142 -16.55 19.09 -0.34
C ILE A 142 -16.57 18.36 -1.69
N HIS A 143 -16.50 19.12 -2.79
CA HIS A 143 -16.47 18.54 -4.13
C HIS A 143 -15.24 17.65 -4.34
N LYS A 144 -14.04 18.10 -3.93
CA LYS A 144 -12.83 17.28 -4.00
C LYS A 144 -12.96 15.96 -3.25
N TRP A 145 -13.47 15.99 -2.02
CA TRP A 145 -13.66 14.77 -1.23
C TRP A 145 -14.69 13.83 -1.84
N ARG A 146 -15.82 14.34 -2.33
CA ARG A 146 -16.84 13.53 -3.04
C ARG A 146 -16.25 12.86 -4.28
N THR A 147 -15.54 13.63 -5.12
CA THR A 147 -14.87 13.09 -6.31
C THR A 147 -13.82 12.05 -5.94
N ALA A 148 -13.04 12.27 -4.87
CA ALA A 148 -12.02 11.32 -4.45
C ALA A 148 -12.63 9.99 -4.00
N LEU A 149 -13.71 10.03 -3.22
CA LEU A 149 -14.45 8.83 -2.81
C LEU A 149 -15.05 8.09 -4.00
N GLU A 150 -15.66 8.81 -4.94
CA GLU A 150 -16.23 8.23 -6.15
C GLU A 150 -15.15 7.57 -7.02
N THR A 151 -14.08 8.29 -7.34
CA THR A 151 -12.97 7.81 -8.17
C THR A 151 -12.34 6.57 -7.57
N THR A 152 -11.95 6.61 -6.28
CA THR A 152 -11.33 5.46 -5.62
C THR A 152 -12.31 4.28 -5.54
N SER A 153 -13.60 4.52 -5.36
CA SER A 153 -14.61 3.46 -5.32
C SER A 153 -14.89 2.82 -6.68
N ASN A 154 -14.42 3.42 -7.78
CA ASN A 154 -14.51 2.85 -9.13
C ASN A 154 -13.26 2.04 -9.51
N LEU A 155 -12.21 2.05 -8.69
CA LEU A 155 -11.03 1.21 -8.88
C LEU A 155 -11.32 -0.24 -8.50
N SER A 156 -10.57 -1.18 -9.09
CA SER A 156 -10.61 -2.58 -8.68
C SER A 156 -10.01 -2.74 -7.28
N GLY A 157 -10.74 -3.41 -6.39
CA GLY A 157 -10.30 -3.66 -5.02
C GLY A 157 -11.07 -4.79 -4.37
N TYR A 158 -11.14 -4.76 -3.04
CA TYR A 158 -11.66 -5.87 -2.24
C TYR A 158 -12.84 -5.44 -1.40
N ASP A 159 -13.90 -6.24 -1.40
CA ASP A 159 -15.03 -6.07 -0.50
C ASP A 159 -15.01 -7.18 0.55
N ALA A 160 -14.93 -6.82 1.82
CA ALA A 160 -14.85 -7.77 2.91
C ALA A 160 -16.07 -8.69 2.97
N SER A 161 -17.25 -8.23 2.50
CA SER A 161 -18.45 -9.08 2.46
C SER A 161 -18.34 -10.25 1.50
N ASN A 162 -17.39 -10.21 0.57
CA ASN A 162 -17.16 -11.27 -0.41
C ASN A 162 -16.16 -12.33 0.06
N THR A 163 -15.66 -12.20 1.29
CA THR A 163 -14.67 -13.12 1.89
C THR A 163 -15.24 -13.79 3.13
N ARG A 164 -14.75 -15.00 3.46
CA ARG A 164 -15.29 -15.75 4.61
C ARG A 164 -14.91 -15.10 5.94
N ASN A 165 -13.71 -14.52 6.02
CA ASN A 165 -13.17 -13.88 7.22
C ASN A 165 -11.97 -12.98 6.87
N ASP A 166 -11.59 -12.14 7.83
CA ASP A 166 -10.47 -11.20 7.69
C ASP A 166 -9.13 -11.86 7.34
N ILE A 167 -8.88 -13.10 7.78
CA ILE A 167 -7.61 -13.80 7.51
C ILE A 167 -7.48 -14.10 6.01
N GLU A 168 -8.55 -14.59 5.39
CA GLU A 168 -8.58 -14.87 3.95
C GLU A 168 -8.45 -13.60 3.13
N LEU A 169 -9.15 -12.54 3.53
CA LEU A 169 -9.06 -11.23 2.90
C LEU A 169 -7.64 -10.66 2.98
N ILE A 170 -7.02 -10.67 4.17
CA ILE A 170 -5.66 -10.19 4.39
C ILE A 170 -4.67 -10.97 3.52
N LYS A 171 -4.75 -12.31 3.51
CA LYS A 171 -3.88 -13.14 2.66
C LYS A 171 -4.00 -12.76 1.19
N THR A 172 -5.23 -12.54 0.73
CA THR A 172 -5.50 -12.16 -0.66
C THR A 172 -4.88 -10.80 -1.00
N ILE A 173 -5.07 -9.81 -0.13
CA ILE A 173 -4.51 -8.45 -0.29
C ILE A 173 -2.97 -8.51 -0.28
N VAL A 174 -2.37 -9.20 0.68
CA VAL A 174 -0.90 -9.33 0.79
C VAL A 174 -0.31 -10.00 -0.46
N MET A 175 -0.92 -11.09 -0.94
CA MET A 175 -0.48 -11.75 -2.18
C MET A 175 -0.61 -10.84 -3.40
N ASP A 176 -1.63 -9.99 -3.45
CA ASP A 176 -1.80 -9.02 -4.54
C ASP A 176 -0.77 -7.89 -4.49
N ILE A 177 -0.46 -7.40 -3.30
CA ILE A 177 0.60 -6.41 -3.07
C ILE A 177 1.95 -6.98 -3.51
N ILE A 178 2.33 -8.18 -3.06
CA ILE A 178 3.59 -8.84 -3.47
C ILE A 178 3.68 -8.92 -5.00
N ARG A 179 2.60 -9.36 -5.65
CA ARG A 179 2.54 -9.48 -7.10
C ARG A 179 2.75 -8.12 -7.78
N LYS A 180 2.05 -7.08 -7.31
CA LYS A 180 2.14 -5.72 -7.85
C LYS A 180 3.52 -5.10 -7.65
N LEU A 181 4.15 -5.30 -6.49
CA LEU A 181 5.52 -4.86 -6.24
C LEU A 181 6.51 -5.56 -7.20
N ASN A 182 6.39 -6.88 -7.38
CA ASN A 182 7.24 -7.65 -8.30
C ASN A 182 7.12 -7.21 -9.77
N TYR A 183 5.92 -6.84 -10.23
CA TYR A 183 5.72 -6.31 -11.60
C TYR A 183 6.15 -4.85 -11.75
N SER A 184 6.21 -4.09 -10.65
CA SER A 184 6.60 -2.67 -10.66
C SER A 184 8.12 -2.49 -10.69
N VAL A 185 8.89 -3.55 -10.40
CA VAL A 185 10.33 -3.58 -10.70
C VAL A 185 10.48 -3.72 -12.22
N PRO A 186 11.06 -2.74 -12.94
CA PRO A 186 11.47 -2.96 -14.32
C PRO A 186 12.38 -4.19 -14.29
N SER A 187 11.99 -5.25 -15.01
CA SER A 187 12.79 -6.47 -15.20
C SER A 187 14.26 -6.08 -15.20
N SER A 188 14.95 -6.34 -14.10
CA SER A 188 16.25 -5.75 -13.92
C SER A 188 17.13 -6.30 -15.04
N ASP A 189 17.69 -5.39 -15.83
CA ASP A 189 18.90 -5.62 -16.60
C ASP A 189 20.06 -6.12 -15.71
N HIS A 190 19.88 -6.25 -14.38
CA HIS A 190 20.78 -6.95 -13.47
C HIS A 190 20.77 -8.49 -13.62
N LEU A 191 19.80 -9.11 -14.29
CA LEU A 191 19.86 -10.55 -14.59
C LEU A 191 20.57 -10.88 -15.92
N LYS A 192 20.92 -9.88 -16.75
CA LYS A 192 21.71 -10.13 -17.97
C LYS A 192 23.14 -10.64 -17.69
N GLY A 193 23.59 -10.59 -16.44
CA GLY A 193 24.87 -11.15 -16.00
C GLY A 193 24.78 -12.42 -15.13
N LEU A 194 23.57 -12.92 -14.85
CA LEU A 194 23.36 -14.01 -13.87
C LEU A 194 22.91 -15.33 -14.52
N ILE A 195 23.30 -15.54 -15.77
CA ILE A 195 23.22 -16.85 -16.43
C ILE A 195 24.05 -17.83 -15.60
N GLY A 196 23.40 -18.81 -14.98
CA GLY A 196 24.06 -19.89 -14.21
C GLY A 196 23.82 -19.88 -12.70
N ILE A 197 23.12 -18.89 -12.11
CA ILE A 197 22.70 -18.98 -10.70
C ILE A 197 21.73 -20.16 -10.50
N GLU A 198 20.91 -20.45 -11.49
CA GLU A 198 19.96 -21.56 -11.48
C GLU A 198 20.65 -22.92 -11.23
N ASN A 199 21.85 -23.10 -11.80
CA ASN A 199 22.65 -24.30 -11.60
C ASN A 199 23.24 -24.35 -10.18
N ARG A 200 23.64 -23.20 -9.61
CA ARG A 200 24.16 -23.12 -8.24
C ARG A 200 23.08 -23.33 -7.18
N ILE A 201 21.85 -22.90 -7.45
CA ILE A 201 20.69 -23.18 -6.59
C ILE A 201 20.38 -24.68 -6.61
N LYS A 202 20.34 -25.31 -7.79
CA LYS A 202 20.17 -26.76 -7.91
C LYS A 202 21.29 -27.56 -7.24
N GLU A 203 22.54 -27.11 -7.32
CA GLU A 203 23.66 -27.72 -6.59
C GLU A 203 23.46 -27.61 -5.07
N LEU A 204 23.09 -26.43 -4.56
CA LEU A 204 22.81 -26.26 -3.12
C LEU A 204 21.64 -27.12 -2.64
N GLU A 205 20.56 -27.22 -3.41
CA GLU A 205 19.43 -28.10 -3.11
C GLU A 205 19.86 -29.57 -3.08
N SER A 206 20.73 -30.00 -4.01
CA SER A 206 21.28 -31.37 -4.03
C SER A 206 22.19 -31.67 -2.82
N LEU A 207 22.95 -30.68 -2.34
CA LEU A 207 23.81 -30.80 -1.17
C LEU A 207 23.00 -30.86 0.13
N LEU A 208 21.87 -30.13 0.20
CA LEU A 208 20.95 -30.21 1.32
C LEU A 208 20.22 -31.55 1.40
N PHE A 209 19.89 -32.15 0.25
CA PHE A 209 19.25 -33.47 0.19
C PHE A 209 20.21 -34.64 0.45
N THR A 210 21.51 -34.47 0.24
CA THR A 210 22.53 -35.53 0.49
C THR A 210 23.03 -35.56 1.93
N GLY A 211 22.79 -34.52 2.73
CA GLY A 211 23.19 -34.46 4.14
C GLY A 211 22.33 -35.25 5.13
N SER A 212 21.17 -35.80 4.73
CA SER A 212 20.21 -36.43 5.66
C SER A 212 20.31 -37.97 5.76
N SER A 213 21.44 -38.57 5.40
CA SER A 213 21.64 -40.02 5.54
C SER A 213 22.99 -40.34 6.16
N HIS A 214 23.13 -40.15 7.48
CA HIS A 214 23.83 -41.03 8.43
C HIS A 214 23.96 -40.34 9.80
N ALA A 215 22.87 -40.33 10.57
CA ALA A 215 22.97 -40.31 12.03
C ALA A 215 22.48 -41.68 12.52
N ARG A 216 23.39 -42.66 12.61
CA ARG A 216 23.14 -43.86 13.41
C ARG A 216 23.31 -43.46 14.87
N ILE A 217 22.18 -43.37 15.58
CA ILE A 217 22.18 -43.41 17.03
C ILE A 217 22.62 -44.83 17.42
N ILE A 218 23.77 -44.92 18.11
CA ILE A 218 24.20 -46.11 18.85
C ILE A 218 23.76 -45.89 20.30
#